data_AF-A0A8D6U8Q1-F1
#
_entry.id   AF-A0A8D6U8Q1-F1
#
_cell.length_a   1.000
_cell.length_b   1.000
_cell.length_c   1.000
_cell.angle_alpha   90.00
_cell.angle_beta   90.00
_cell.angle_gamma   90.00
#
_symmetry.space_group_name_H-M   'P 1'
#
loop_
_entity.id
_entity.type
_entity.pdbx_description
1 polymer ?
#
loop_
_entity_poly.entity_id
_entity_poly.type
_entity_poly.pdbx_seq_one_letter_code
_entity_poly.pdbx_strand_id
1 'polypeptide(L)'
;MADKKRKRSVEFKLRANEEEANKIRQRFSHANKKTFQAYALEMLQNGKIATYDYSELQKLRIEVNRIGQNVNQLVRYVNTFDEIDNELFKALQAEIDDMKKLLFDEFKTKGHARLNGSNESSSD
;
A
#
# COMPACT_ATOMS: atom_id res chain seq x y z
N MET A 1 8.17 -50.01 -14.26
CA MET A 1 8.95 -49.39 -13.17
C MET A 1 7.95 -48.74 -12.23
N ALA A 2 7.90 -49.12 -10.96
CA ALA A 2 6.90 -48.60 -10.04
C ALA A 2 7.07 -47.08 -9.88
N ASP A 3 6.02 -46.32 -10.23
CA ASP A 3 5.95 -44.89 -9.98
C ASP A 3 6.05 -44.66 -8.47
N LYS A 4 7.26 -44.35 -8.01
CA LYS A 4 7.51 -43.92 -6.63
C LYS A 4 6.72 -42.65 -6.40
N LYS A 5 5.55 -42.77 -5.77
CA LYS A 5 4.68 -41.65 -5.39
C LYS A 5 5.46 -40.71 -4.46
N ARG A 6 5.98 -39.62 -5.03
CA ARG A 6 6.75 -38.61 -4.29
C ARG A 6 5.81 -37.82 -3.40
N LYS A 7 6.23 -37.52 -2.16
CA LYS A 7 5.49 -36.62 -1.25
C LYS A 7 5.24 -35.22 -1.87
N ARG A 8 6.13 -34.79 -2.78
CA ARG A 8 6.04 -33.51 -3.51
C ARG A 8 5.95 -33.81 -5.02
N SER A 9 4.74 -34.00 -5.53
CA SER A 9 4.45 -34.36 -6.93
C SER A 9 4.20 -33.15 -7.84
N VAL A 10 3.86 -31.98 -7.28
CA VAL A 10 3.57 -30.76 -8.05
C VAL A 10 4.87 -30.01 -8.34
N GLU A 11 5.05 -29.60 -9.60
CA GLU A 11 6.21 -28.84 -10.07
C GLU A 11 5.85 -27.36 -10.31
N PHE A 12 6.72 -26.46 -9.86
CA PHE A 12 6.66 -25.02 -10.17
C PHE A 12 7.89 -24.65 -10.99
N LYS A 13 7.70 -23.96 -12.12
CA LYS A 13 8.80 -23.49 -12.98
C LYS A 13 9.03 -22.01 -12.76
N LEU A 14 10.27 -21.65 -12.42
CA LEU A 14 10.72 -20.26 -12.25
C LEU A 14 11.74 -19.93 -13.35
N ARG A 15 11.43 -18.95 -14.19
CA ARG A 15 12.37 -18.37 -15.15
C ARG A 15 12.88 -17.05 -14.58
N ALA A 16 14.18 -16.80 -14.70
CA ALA A 16 14.85 -15.60 -14.21
C ALA A 16 15.91 -15.18 -15.23
N ASN A 17 16.17 -13.88 -15.32
CA ASN A 17 17.34 -13.37 -16.03
C ASN A 17 18.63 -13.60 -15.20
N GLU A 18 19.81 -13.30 -15.77
CA GLU A 18 21.09 -13.54 -15.10
C GLU A 18 21.22 -12.76 -13.78
N GLU A 19 20.78 -11.50 -13.74
CA GLU A 19 20.85 -10.66 -12.54
C GLU A 19 19.96 -11.20 -11.42
N GLU A 20 18.72 -11.57 -11.73
CA GLU A 20 17.76 -12.18 -10.81
C GLU A 20 18.30 -13.51 -10.27
N ALA A 21 18.84 -14.36 -11.15
CA ALA A 21 19.43 -15.63 -10.75
C ALA A 21 20.62 -15.44 -9.80
N ASN A 22 21.47 -14.43 -10.05
CA ASN A 22 22.60 -14.11 -9.18
C ASN A 22 22.12 -13.62 -7.80
N LYS A 23 21.13 -12.73 -7.74
CA LYS A 23 20.51 -12.28 -6.48
C LYS A 23 19.91 -13.46 -5.70
N ILE A 24 19.22 -14.37 -6.38
CA ILE A 24 18.62 -15.57 -5.77
C ILE A 24 19.71 -16.49 -5.21
N ARG A 25 20.79 -16.73 -5.96
CA ARG A 25 21.92 -17.57 -5.51
C ARG A 25 22.63 -16.96 -4.30
N GLN A 26 22.84 -15.65 -4.29
CA GLN A 26 23.37 -14.95 -3.12
C GLN A 26 22.44 -15.13 -1.92
N ARG A 27 21.14 -14.87 -2.05
CA ARG A 27 20.21 -15.08 -0.92
C ARG A 27 20.19 -16.54 -0.44
N PHE A 28 20.26 -17.49 -1.36
CA PHE A 28 20.36 -18.92 -1.04
C PHE A 28 21.64 -19.24 -0.25
N SER A 29 22.80 -18.70 -0.64
CA SER A 29 24.06 -18.96 0.07
C SER A 29 24.03 -18.46 1.52
N HIS A 30 23.28 -17.38 1.79
CA HIS A 30 23.13 -16.83 3.13
C HIS A 30 22.03 -17.54 3.97
N ALA A 31 21.14 -18.31 3.33
CA ALA A 31 19.98 -18.92 4.00
C ALA A 31 20.28 -20.23 4.74
N ASN A 32 21.52 -20.74 4.68
CA ASN A 32 21.94 -22.00 5.32
C ASN A 32 21.00 -23.20 5.02
N LYS A 33 20.48 -23.29 3.80
CA LYS A 33 19.61 -24.42 3.36
C LYS A 33 20.39 -25.41 2.51
N LYS A 34 20.09 -26.70 2.69
CA LYS A 34 20.78 -27.81 2.00
C LYS A 34 20.48 -27.88 0.51
N THR A 35 19.29 -27.45 0.07
CA THR A 35 18.89 -27.49 -1.33
C THR A 35 18.12 -26.24 -1.71
N PHE A 36 18.22 -25.85 -2.99
CA PHE A 36 17.44 -24.75 -3.52
C PHE A 36 15.92 -24.97 -3.36
N GLN A 37 15.45 -26.22 -3.50
CA GLN A 37 14.04 -26.55 -3.30
C GLN A 37 13.57 -26.25 -1.88
N ALA A 38 14.37 -26.55 -0.84
CA ALA A 38 14.01 -26.25 0.54
C ALA A 38 13.95 -24.73 0.78
N TYR A 39 14.93 -23.99 0.26
CA TYR A 39 14.95 -22.52 0.33
C TYR A 39 13.77 -21.88 -0.39
N ALA A 40 13.51 -22.28 -1.65
CA ALA A 40 12.42 -21.73 -2.44
C ALA A 40 11.06 -22.04 -1.81
N LEU A 41 10.85 -23.26 -1.31
CA LEU A 41 9.59 -23.63 -0.68
C LEU A 41 9.34 -22.83 0.62
N GLU A 42 10.37 -22.64 1.45
CA GLU A 42 10.26 -21.85 2.68
C GLU A 42 10.02 -20.36 2.38
N MET A 43 10.69 -19.80 1.37
CA MET A 43 10.46 -18.43 0.93
C MET A 43 9.10 -18.23 0.28
N LEU A 44 8.58 -19.21 -0.47
CA LEU A 44 7.26 -19.12 -1.09
C LEU A 44 6.12 -19.35 -0.09
N GLN A 45 6.36 -20.10 0.99
CA GLN A 45 5.37 -20.36 2.05
C GLN A 45 5.35 -19.27 3.12
N ASN A 46 6.53 -18.80 3.54
CA ASN A 46 6.67 -17.85 4.64
C ASN A 46 7.01 -16.43 4.17
N GLY A 47 7.26 -16.25 2.87
CA GLY A 47 7.57 -14.96 2.29
C GLY A 47 6.40 -14.01 2.45
N LYS A 48 6.67 -12.86 3.07
CA LYS A 48 5.71 -11.78 3.20
C LYS A 48 5.74 -10.93 1.93
N ILE A 49 4.64 -10.91 1.19
CA ILE A 49 4.41 -9.90 0.16
C ILE A 49 3.79 -8.71 0.89
N ALA A 50 4.48 -7.57 0.90
CA ALA A 50 3.92 -6.31 1.37
C ALA A 50 3.20 -5.64 0.20
N THR A 51 1.87 -5.61 0.25
CA THR A 51 1.09 -4.72 -0.62
C THR A 51 0.69 -3.49 0.17
N TYR A 52 0.94 -2.32 -0.42
CA TYR A 52 0.53 -1.04 0.14
C TYR A 52 -0.76 -0.63 -0.56
N ASP A 53 -1.86 -0.63 0.20
CA ASP A 53 -3.13 -0.10 -0.26
C ASP A 53 -3.13 1.41 0.01
N TYR A 54 -3.14 2.22 -1.05
CA TYR A 54 -3.15 3.68 -0.97
C TYR A 54 -4.56 4.27 -1.20
N SER A 55 -5.61 3.46 -1.16
CA SER A 55 -7.00 3.95 -1.32
C SER A 55 -7.35 5.05 -0.30
N GLU A 56 -6.77 5.01 0.88
CA GLU A 56 -6.91 6.03 1.94
C GLU A 56 -6.35 7.40 1.52
N LEU A 57 -5.23 7.42 0.76
CA LEU A 57 -4.66 8.66 0.21
C LEU A 57 -5.60 9.32 -0.82
N GLN A 58 -6.52 8.56 -1.41
CA GLN A 58 -7.51 9.10 -2.35
C GLN A 58 -8.54 9.98 -1.63
N LYS A 59 -8.99 9.58 -0.43
CA LYS A 59 -9.91 10.40 0.39
C LYS A 59 -9.24 11.69 0.84
N LEU A 60 -8.00 11.59 1.32
CA LEU A 60 -7.21 12.77 1.70
C LEU A 60 -7.04 13.74 0.52
N ARG A 61 -6.76 13.23 -0.69
CA ARG A 61 -6.63 14.06 -1.90
C ARG A 61 -7.90 14.84 -2.21
N ILE A 62 -9.07 14.22 -2.05
CA ILE A 62 -10.37 14.88 -2.29
C ILE A 62 -10.55 16.04 -1.31
N GLU A 63 -10.28 15.82 -0.02
CA GLU A 63 -10.42 16.86 1.01
C GLU A 63 -9.46 18.02 0.77
N VAL A 64 -8.19 17.74 0.43
CA VAL A 64 -7.19 18.77 0.08
C VAL A 64 -7.64 19.61 -1.12
N ASN A 65 -8.21 18.97 -2.14
CA ASN A 65 -8.73 19.70 -3.31
C ASN A 65 -9.89 20.64 -2.94
N ARG A 66 -10.79 20.21 -2.05
CA ARG A 66 -11.91 21.02 -1.56
C ARG A 66 -11.43 22.26 -0.81
N ILE A 67 -10.46 22.10 0.08
CA ILE A 67 -9.83 23.22 0.79
C ILE A 67 -9.17 24.19 -0.22
N GLY A 68 -8.43 23.67 -1.20
CA GLY A 68 -7.83 24.50 -2.24
C GLY A 68 -8.85 25.31 -3.04
N GLN A 69 -10.02 24.74 -3.32
CA GLN A 69 -11.12 25.46 -3.98
C GLN A 69 -11.68 26.58 -3.09
N ASN A 70 -11.86 26.35 -1.80
CA ASN A 70 -12.38 27.36 -0.88
C ASN A 70 -11.37 28.48 -0.59
N VAL A 71 -10.07 28.16 -0.50
CA VAL A 71 -9.00 29.17 -0.47
C VAL A 71 -9.03 30.04 -1.72
N ASN A 72 -9.17 29.43 -2.91
CA ASN A 72 -9.25 30.19 -4.17
C ASN A 72 -10.48 31.10 -4.23
N GLN A 73 -11.60 30.70 -3.63
CA GLN A 73 -12.80 31.54 -3.52
C GLN A 73 -12.54 32.74 -2.60
N LEU A 74 -11.91 32.55 -1.43
CA LEU A 74 -11.51 33.63 -0.54
C LEU A 74 -10.57 34.63 -1.22
N VAL A 75 -9.56 34.13 -1.92
CA VAL A 75 -8.61 34.99 -2.66
C VAL A 75 -9.35 35.81 -3.71
N ARG A 76 -10.26 35.21 -4.49
CA ARG A 76 -11.07 35.94 -5.47
C ARG A 76 -11.97 36.98 -4.82
N TYR A 77 -12.59 36.63 -3.68
CA TYR A 77 -13.46 37.52 -2.93
C TYR A 77 -12.70 38.75 -2.41
N VAL A 78 -11.58 38.53 -1.72
CA VAL A 78 -10.71 39.60 -1.21
C VAL A 78 -10.21 40.48 -2.35
N ASN A 79 -9.77 39.89 -3.47
CA ASN A 79 -9.32 40.67 -4.63
C ASN A 79 -10.45 41.48 -5.30
N THR A 80 -11.72 41.13 -5.08
CA THR A 80 -12.88 41.81 -5.69
C THR A 80 -13.46 42.88 -4.78
N PHE A 81 -13.52 42.61 -3.48
CA PHE A 81 -14.23 43.43 -2.50
C PHE A 81 -13.31 44.12 -1.48
N ASP A 82 -12.01 43.80 -1.48
CA ASP A 82 -10.99 44.27 -0.50
C ASP A 82 -11.38 43.98 0.97
N GLU A 83 -12.30 43.03 1.16
CA GLU A 83 -12.83 42.58 2.44
C GLU A 83 -12.77 41.06 2.54
N ILE A 84 -12.69 40.54 3.77
CA ILE A 84 -12.68 39.10 4.03
C ILE A 84 -14.09 38.65 4.37
N ASP A 85 -14.61 37.69 3.61
CA ASP A 85 -15.85 37.00 3.95
C ASP A 85 -15.62 36.12 5.20
N ASN A 86 -16.18 36.56 6.33
CA ASN A 86 -16.06 35.88 7.61
C ASN A 86 -16.78 34.52 7.66
N GLU A 87 -17.84 34.33 6.86
CA GLU A 87 -18.53 33.04 6.77
C GLU A 87 -17.66 32.03 6.02
N LEU A 88 -17.12 32.45 4.87
CA LEU A 88 -16.23 31.61 4.07
C LEU A 88 -14.92 31.31 4.81
N PHE A 89 -14.39 32.25 5.58
CA PHE A 89 -13.22 32.04 6.44
C PHE A 89 -13.49 31.01 7.54
N LYS A 90 -14.64 31.08 8.22
CA LYS A 90 -15.05 30.08 9.22
C LYS A 90 -15.28 28.71 8.61
N ALA A 91 -15.87 28.64 7.43
CA ALA A 91 -16.07 27.38 6.70
C ALA A 91 -14.73 26.73 6.34
N LEU A 92 -13.75 27.51 5.87
CA LEU A 92 -12.40 27.04 5.61
C LEU A 92 -11.72 26.51 6.89
N GLN A 93 -11.86 27.22 8.01
CA GLN A 93 -11.30 26.82 9.30
C GLN A 93 -11.84 25.46 9.75
N ALA A 94 -13.16 25.24 9.59
CA ALA A 94 -13.81 23.97 9.92
C ALA A 94 -13.31 22.82 9.03
N GLU A 95 -13.18 23.02 7.72
CA GLU A 95 -12.65 22.00 6.80
C GLU A 95 -11.20 21.63 7.10
N ILE A 96 -10.35 22.61 7.45
CA ILE A 96 -8.97 22.35 7.88
C ILE A 96 -8.94 21.50 9.15
N ASP A 97 -9.81 21.77 10.11
CA ASP A 97 -9.87 21.02 11.36
C ASP A 97 -10.42 19.60 11.15
N ASP A 98 -11.35 19.41 10.22
CA ASP A 98 -11.83 18.08 9.83
C ASP A 98 -10.77 17.27 9.07
N MET A 99 -9.99 17.91 8.17
CA MET A 99 -8.84 17.26 7.54
C MET A 99 -7.78 16.86 8.57
N LYS A 100 -7.51 17.70 9.57
CA LYS A 100 -6.58 17.35 10.67
C LYS A 100 -7.07 16.12 11.42
N LYS A 101 -8.36 16.04 11.78
CA LYS A 101 -8.93 14.85 12.44
C LYS A 101 -8.76 13.60 11.58
N LEU A 102 -9.09 13.69 10.29
CA LEU A 102 -8.95 12.59 9.33
C LEU A 102 -7.50 12.12 9.25
N LEU A 103 -6.54 13.06 9.16
CA LEU A 103 -5.11 12.74 9.22
C LEU A 103 -4.72 12.07 10.55
N PHE A 104 -5.14 12.59 11.69
CA PHE A 104 -4.82 12.01 12.99
C PHE A 104 -5.39 10.61 13.17
N ASP A 105 -6.60 10.34 12.67
CA ASP A 105 -7.27 9.05 12.75
C ASP A 105 -6.63 8.01 11.80
N GLU A 106 -6.33 8.40 10.56
CA GLU A 106 -5.72 7.51 9.55
C GLU A 106 -4.28 7.14 9.95
N PHE A 107 -3.48 8.11 10.43
CA PHE A 107 -2.08 7.87 10.81
C PHE A 107 -1.91 7.22 12.19
N LYS A 108 -2.90 7.30 13.10
CA LYS A 108 -2.90 6.50 14.34
C LYS A 108 -3.18 5.03 14.10
N THR A 109 -3.98 4.71 13.08
CA THR A 109 -4.59 3.39 13.00
C THR A 109 -3.74 2.37 12.26
N LYS A 110 -3.15 2.62 11.08
CA LYS A 110 -2.53 1.51 10.32
C LYS A 110 -1.38 1.91 9.40
N GLY A 111 -0.16 1.74 9.90
CA GLY A 111 0.99 1.33 9.07
C GLY A 111 0.98 -0.18 8.83
N HIS A 112 -0.13 -0.76 8.35
CA HIS A 112 -0.19 -2.22 8.14
C HIS A 112 -0.04 -2.53 6.65
N ALA A 113 1.17 -2.92 6.26
CA ALA A 113 1.37 -3.71 5.06
C ALA A 113 0.38 -4.89 5.11
N ARG A 114 -0.46 -5.06 4.08
CA ARG A 114 -1.22 -6.30 3.95
C ARG A 114 -0.19 -7.40 3.76
N LEU A 115 -0.08 -8.24 4.77
CA LEU A 115 0.75 -9.43 4.71
C LEU A 115 -0.12 -10.52 4.09
N ASN A 116 0.34 -10.99 2.93
CA ASN A 116 -0.29 -12.00 2.09
C ASN A 116 -1.32 -11.39 1.13
N GLY A 117 -1.15 -11.67 -0.17
CA GLY A 117 -2.13 -11.39 -1.21
C GLY A 117 -3.38 -12.27 -1.10
N SER A 118 -3.96 -12.38 0.10
CA SER A 118 -5.25 -12.98 0.31
C SER A 118 -6.32 -12.06 -0.27
N ASN A 119 -6.64 -12.27 -1.54
CA ASN A 119 -8.03 -12.16 -1.96
C ASN A 119 -8.78 -13.30 -1.24
N GLU A 120 -9.21 -13.06 0.00
CA GLU A 120 -10.47 -13.66 0.45
C GLU A 120 -11.58 -12.71 -0.02
N SER A 121 -11.75 -12.62 -1.35
CA SER A 121 -13.06 -12.33 -1.90
C SER A 121 -13.86 -13.61 -1.70
N SER A 122 -14.50 -13.69 -0.53
CA SER A 122 -15.56 -14.65 -0.28
C SER A 122 -16.60 -14.51 -1.39
N SER A 123 -16.92 -15.62 -2.02
CA SER A 123 -18.06 -15.75 -2.93
C SER A 123 -19.33 -15.28 -2.22
N ASP A 124 -20.10 -14.44 -2.91
CA ASP A 124 -21.55 -14.57 -3.12
C ASP A 124 -21.93 -13.79 -4.40
#